data_AF-A0A9Q1DST3-F1
#
_entry.id   AF-A0A9Q1DST3-F1
#
_cell.length_a   1.000
_cell.length_b   1.000
_cell.length_c   1.000
_cell.angle_alpha   90.00
_cell.angle_beta   90.00
_cell.angle_gamma   90.00
#
_symmetry.space_group_name_H-M   'P 1'
#
loop_
_entity.id
_entity.type
_entity.pdbx_description
1 polymer ?
#
loop_
_entity_poly.entity_id
_entity_poly.type
_entity_poly.pdbx_seq_one_letter_code
_entity_poly.pdbx_strand_id
1 'polypeptide(L)'
;MANGLVRLSKQQYRNASKMTSNVRKVRDQDSNPCIEESDGSRKCLDANNYNKDMCTAYFQRYKNCRKFWHEIMTTRRKGGVKPEMPTAEERQQILADIGRMPY
;
A
#
# COMPACT_ATOMS: atom_id res chain seq x y z
N MET A 1 19.79 9.20 -43.85
CA MET A 1 19.98 7.82 -43.32
C MET A 1 18.94 7.58 -42.24
N ALA A 2 18.31 6.41 -42.27
CA ALA A 2 17.02 6.13 -41.65
C ALA A 2 17.00 6.20 -40.12
N ASN A 3 16.12 7.03 -39.55
CA ASN A 3 15.72 6.91 -38.14
C ASN A 3 14.74 5.75 -38.01
N GLY A 4 15.28 4.59 -37.64
CA GLY A 4 14.53 3.36 -37.37
C GLY A 4 13.63 3.53 -36.15
N LEU A 5 12.38 3.92 -36.38
CA LEU A 5 11.30 3.74 -35.41
C LEU A 5 11.10 2.24 -35.20
N VAL A 6 11.59 1.72 -34.08
CA VAL A 6 11.30 0.37 -33.60
C VAL A 6 9.78 0.25 -33.49
N ARG A 7 9.16 -0.45 -34.45
CA ARG A 7 7.75 -0.87 -34.38
C ARG A 7 7.64 -1.88 -33.25
N LEU A 8 7.50 -1.40 -32.02
CA LEU A 8 7.13 -2.24 -30.88
C LEU A 8 5.77 -2.85 -31.18
N SER A 9 5.68 -4.19 -31.09
CA SER A 9 4.47 -4.92 -31.38
C SER A 9 3.33 -4.45 -30.46
N LYS A 10 2.10 -4.30 -30.99
CA LYS A 10 0.91 -3.87 -30.21
C LYS A 10 0.69 -4.72 -28.94
N GLN A 11 1.20 -5.95 -28.92
CA GLN A 11 1.16 -6.86 -27.78
C GLN A 11 2.08 -6.42 -26.62
N GLN A 12 3.28 -5.89 -26.92
CA GLN A 12 4.22 -5.41 -25.90
C GLN A 12 3.69 -4.17 -25.14
N TYR A 13 2.98 -3.27 -25.81
CA TYR A 13 2.35 -2.11 -25.16
C TYR A 13 1.22 -2.51 -24.19
N ARG A 14 0.41 -3.51 -24.53
CA ARG A 14 -0.65 -4.03 -23.64
C ARG A 14 -0.09 -4.63 -22.36
N ASN A 15 1.04 -5.35 -22.45
CA ASN A 15 1.69 -5.96 -21.29
C ASN A 15 2.35 -4.91 -20.37
N ALA A 16 2.93 -3.85 -20.94
CA ALA A 16 3.44 -2.71 -20.18
C ALA A 16 2.32 -1.95 -19.43
N SER A 17 1.19 -1.67 -20.07
CA SER A 17 0.03 -1.04 -19.38
C SER A 17 -0.57 -1.90 -18.27
N LYS A 18 -0.49 -3.23 -18.39
CA LYS A 18 -0.99 -4.16 -17.36
C LYS A 18 -0.06 -4.23 -16.13
N MET A 19 1.24 -3.94 -16.30
CA MET A 19 2.18 -3.82 -15.18
C MET A 19 2.07 -2.48 -14.44
N THR A 20 1.74 -1.38 -15.13
CA THR A 20 1.63 -0.05 -14.48
C THR A 20 0.35 0.09 -13.65
N SER A 21 -0.73 -0.61 -13.98
CA SER A 21 -2.00 -0.54 -13.25
C SER A 21 -1.92 -1.14 -11.85
N ASN A 22 -1.20 -2.25 -11.67
CA ASN A 22 -1.05 -2.90 -10.37
C ASN A 22 -0.14 -2.10 -9.40
N VAL A 23 0.88 -1.41 -9.92
CA VAL A 23 1.75 -0.53 -9.10
C VAL A 23 0.98 0.69 -8.58
N ARG A 24 0.05 1.23 -9.38
CA ARG A 24 -0.82 2.35 -8.97
C ARG A 24 -1.78 1.95 -7.86
N LYS A 25 -2.34 0.74 -7.91
CA LYS A 25 -3.29 0.23 -6.91
C LYS A 25 -2.67 0.00 -5.52
N VAL A 26 -1.37 -0.29 -5.47
CA VAL A 26 -0.62 -0.47 -4.20
C VAL A 26 -0.27 0.87 -3.54
N ARG A 27 -0.18 1.95 -4.34
CA ARG A 27 0.14 3.32 -3.91
C ARG A 27 -1.10 4.20 -3.72
N ASP A 28 -2.29 3.64 -3.90
CA ASP A 28 -3.53 4.35 -3.71
C ASP A 28 -3.73 4.56 -2.20
N GLN A 29 -3.50 5.81 -1.76
CA GLN A 29 -3.70 6.22 -0.37
C GLN A 29 -5.14 5.94 0.08
N ASP A 30 -6.10 5.89 -0.84
CA ASP A 30 -7.49 5.55 -0.53
C ASP A 30 -7.72 4.04 -0.35
N SER A 31 -6.85 3.17 -0.84
CA SER A 31 -7.04 1.71 -0.69
C SER A 31 -6.14 1.06 0.35
N ASN A 32 -4.92 1.59 0.54
CA ASN A 32 -3.95 1.03 1.47
C ASN A 32 -3.57 2.07 2.55
N PRO A 33 -4.08 1.94 3.77
CA PRO A 33 -3.72 2.86 4.85
C PRO A 33 -2.31 2.60 5.42
N CYS A 34 -1.65 1.50 5.02
CA CYS A 34 -0.35 1.09 5.55
C CYS A 34 0.81 1.33 4.56
N ILE A 35 0.73 2.39 3.77
CA ILE A 35 1.73 2.70 2.72
C ILE A 35 3.05 3.13 3.36
N GLU A 36 3.01 3.93 4.42
CA GLU A 36 4.22 4.44 5.07
C GLU A 36 5.05 3.33 5.70
N GLU A 37 4.41 2.35 6.33
CA GLU A 37 5.07 1.19 6.95
C GLU A 37 5.59 0.25 5.86
N SER A 38 4.84 0.09 4.76
CA SER A 38 5.29 -0.67 3.59
C SER A 38 6.55 -0.06 2.99
N ASP A 39 6.55 1.26 2.79
CA ASP A 39 7.69 1.98 2.24
C ASP A 39 8.89 1.96 3.20
N GLY A 40 8.65 2.10 4.50
CA GLY A 40 9.67 1.95 5.55
C GLY A 40 10.31 0.55 5.54
N SER A 41 9.51 -0.50 5.44
CA SER A 41 10.02 -1.87 5.34
C SER A 41 10.86 -2.09 4.08
N ARG A 42 10.45 -1.48 2.95
CA ARG A 42 11.21 -1.57 1.69
C ARG A 42 12.53 -0.79 1.75
N LYS A 43 12.54 0.42 2.33
CA LYS A 43 13.76 1.20 2.56
C LYS A 43 14.74 0.46 3.46
N CYS A 44 14.24 -0.19 4.51
CA CYS A 44 15.08 -1.01 5.38
C CYS A 44 15.71 -2.17 4.61
N LEU A 45 14.93 -2.90 3.81
CA LEU A 45 15.47 -3.98 2.99
C LEU A 45 16.54 -3.48 2.01
N ASP A 46 16.29 -2.37 1.34
CA ASP A 46 17.23 -1.76 0.39
C ASP A 46 18.57 -1.41 1.06
N ALA A 47 18.52 -0.82 2.25
CA ALA A 47 19.71 -0.46 3.02
C ALA A 47 20.48 -1.66 3.61
N ASN A 48 19.80 -2.80 3.83
CA ASN A 48 20.36 -3.97 4.52
C ASN A 48 20.60 -5.17 3.58
N ASN A 49 20.77 -4.95 2.28
CA ASN A 49 20.95 -6.01 1.28
C ASN A 49 19.84 -7.09 1.35
N TYR A 50 18.60 -6.65 1.57
CA TYR A 50 17.42 -7.50 1.72
C TYR A 50 17.46 -8.47 2.92
N ASN A 51 18.30 -8.21 3.92
CA ASN A 51 18.28 -8.95 5.17
C ASN A 51 17.00 -8.62 5.97
N LYS A 52 16.08 -9.59 6.01
CA LYS A 52 14.77 -9.43 6.65
C LYS A 52 14.86 -9.34 8.17
N ASP A 53 15.87 -9.98 8.76
CA ASP A 53 15.98 -10.08 10.22
C ASP A 53 16.23 -8.70 10.83
N MET A 54 17.03 -7.88 10.15
CA MET A 54 17.30 -6.47 10.52
C MET A 54 16.05 -5.58 10.42
N CYS A 55 15.09 -5.96 9.58
CA CYS A 55 13.89 -5.18 9.29
C CYS A 55 12.64 -5.69 10.01
N THR A 56 12.78 -6.64 10.94
CA THR A 56 11.67 -7.26 11.68
C THR A 56 10.72 -6.25 12.31
N ALA A 57 11.26 -5.16 12.88
CA ALA A 57 10.45 -4.09 13.47
C ALA A 57 9.53 -3.42 12.43
N TYR A 58 10.03 -3.12 11.23
CA TYR A 58 9.21 -2.53 10.16
C TYR A 58 8.09 -3.49 9.70
N PHE A 59 8.39 -4.78 9.60
CA PHE A 59 7.36 -5.78 9.27
C PHE A 59 6.31 -5.92 10.37
N GLN A 60 6.71 -5.82 11.63
CA GLN A 60 5.78 -5.82 12.76
C GLN A 60 4.84 -4.60 12.69
N ARG A 61 5.37 -3.40 12.44
CA ARG A 61 4.55 -2.19 12.24
C ARG A 61 3.55 -2.36 11.10
N TYR A 62 4.00 -2.87 9.95
CA TYR A 62 3.11 -3.14 8.81
C TYR A 62 2.00 -4.15 9.17
N LYS A 63 2.33 -5.23 9.89
CA LYS A 63 1.35 -6.22 10.36
C LYS A 63 0.34 -5.60 11.33
N ASN A 64 0.81 -4.78 12.27
CA ASN A 64 -0.02 -4.09 13.25
C ASN A 64 -0.98 -3.12 12.56
N CYS A 65 -0.48 -2.34 11.60
CA CYS A 65 -1.30 -1.45 10.79
C CYS A 65 -2.41 -2.21 10.07
N ARG A 66 -2.09 -3.30 9.36
CA ARG A 66 -3.11 -4.10 8.67
C ARG A 66 -4.14 -4.69 9.63
N LYS A 67 -3.70 -5.16 10.80
CA LYS A 67 -4.59 -5.74 11.81
C LYS A 67 -5.58 -4.70 12.32
N PHE A 68 -5.10 -3.51 12.66
CA PHE A 68 -5.92 -2.40 13.14
C PHE A 68 -7.01 -2.01 12.12
N TRP A 69 -6.63 -1.76 10.87
CA TRP A 69 -7.60 -1.40 9.83
C TRP A 69 -8.55 -2.55 9.49
N HIS A 70 -8.11 -3.80 9.61
CA HIS A 70 -8.96 -4.97 9.44
C HIS A 70 -10.04 -5.09 10.52
N GLU A 71 -9.72 -4.75 11.77
CA GLU A 71 -10.69 -4.71 12.86
C GLU A 71 -11.75 -3.62 12.64
N ILE A 72 -11.34 -2.45 12.15
CA ILE A 72 -12.27 -1.37 11.77
C ILE A 72 -13.16 -1.79 10.60
N MET A 73 -12.59 -2.36 9.54
CA MET A 73 -13.37 -2.89 8.41
C MET A 73 -14.39 -3.94 8.89
N THR A 74 -13.97 -4.86 9.75
CA THR A 74 -14.85 -5.91 10.28
C THR A 74 -16.00 -5.31 11.10
N THR A 75 -15.71 -4.29 11.90
CA THR A 75 -16.71 -3.56 12.69
C THR A 75 -17.71 -2.83 11.79
N ARG A 76 -17.22 -2.10 10.78
CA ARG A 76 -18.05 -1.39 9.80
C ARG A 76 -18.92 -2.36 8.98
N ARG A 77 -18.35 -3.49 8.57
CA ARG A 77 -19.05 -4.56 7.86
C ARG A 77 -20.18 -5.17 8.70
N LYS A 78 -19.94 -5.44 9.99
CA LYS A 78 -20.99 -5.91 10.92
C LYS A 78 -22.08 -4.87 11.13
N GLY A 79 -21.73 -3.59 11.14
CA GLY A 79 -22.68 -2.47 11.21
C GLY A 79 -23.39 -2.13 9.89
N GLY A 80 -23.09 -2.84 8.79
CA GLY A 80 -23.68 -2.56 7.47
C GLY A 80 -23.22 -1.24 6.83
N VAL A 81 -22.14 -0.63 7.32
CA VAL A 81 -21.62 0.64 6.82
C VAL A 81 -20.79 0.40 5.56
N LYS A 82 -21.17 1.06 4.45
CA LYS A 82 -20.42 1.08 3.19
C LYS A 82 -19.96 2.50 2.88
N PRO A 83 -18.71 2.71 2.44
CA PRO A 83 -17.66 1.72 2.18
C PRO A 83 -17.11 1.05 3.46
N GLU A 84 -16.70 -0.22 3.33
CA GLU A 84 -16.10 -1.00 4.45
C GLU A 84 -14.78 -0.38 4.90
N MET A 85 -14.00 0.14 3.95
CA MET A 85 -12.79 0.91 4.22
C MET A 85 -13.16 2.35 4.58
N PRO A 86 -12.64 2.90 5.69
CA PRO A 86 -12.82 4.31 6.03
C PRO A 86 -12.23 5.24 4.96
N THR A 87 -12.87 6.37 4.71
CA THR A 87 -12.34 7.43 3.82
C THR A 87 -11.11 8.10 4.43
N ALA A 88 -10.34 8.84 3.63
CA ALA A 88 -9.14 9.52 4.12
C ALA A 88 -9.41 10.42 5.35
N GLU A 89 -10.54 11.13 5.37
CA GLU A 89 -10.97 11.99 6.48
C GLU A 89 -11.29 11.17 7.74
N GLU A 90 -12.07 10.10 7.60
CA GLU A 90 -12.38 9.21 8.73
C GLU A 90 -11.12 8.58 9.31
N ARG A 91 -10.13 8.26 8.47
CA ARG A 91 -8.85 7.73 8.95
C ARG A 91 -8.10 8.73 9.80
N GLN A 92 -8.05 10.00 9.37
CA GLN A 92 -7.41 11.06 10.14
C GLN A 92 -8.11 11.23 11.49
N GLN A 93 -9.44 11.19 11.52
CA GLN A 93 -10.19 11.27 12.77
C GLN A 93 -9.90 10.09 13.69
N ILE A 94 -9.93 8.86 13.17
CA ILE A 94 -9.63 7.63 13.92
C ILE A 94 -8.20 7.70 14.52
N LEU A 95 -7.23 8.17 13.74
CA LEU A 95 -5.85 8.33 14.21
C LEU A 95 -5.71 9.45 15.25
N ALA A 96 -6.44 10.56 15.08
CA ALA A 96 -6.48 11.67 16.03
C ALA A 96 -7.11 11.25 17.37
N ASP A 97 -8.21 10.49 17.34
CA ASP A 97 -8.92 10.00 18.53
C ASP A 97 -8.05 9.06 19.38
N ILE A 98 -7.18 8.27 18.73
CA ILE A 98 -6.25 7.37 19.42
C ILE A 98 -5.09 8.15 20.07
N GLY A 99 -4.76 9.35 19.55
CA GLY A 99 -3.70 10.21 20.06
C GLY A 99 -2.27 9.65 19.92
N ARG A 100 -2.11 8.49 19.28
CA ARG A 100 -0.82 7.84 18.95
C ARG A 100 -0.97 6.96 17.72
N MET A 101 0.13 6.70 16.99
CA MET A 101 0.10 5.66 15.97
C MET A 101 -0.14 4.30 16.65
N PRO A 102 -1.18 3.54 16.26
CA PRO A 102 -1.50 2.26 16.88
C PRO A 102 -0.52 1.14 16.46
N TYR A 103 0.52 1.45 15.69
CA TYR A 103 1.49 0.53 15.13
C TYR A 103 2.92 1.07 15.12
#